data_AF-A0A645GHS3-F1
#
_entry.id   AF-A0A645GHS3-F1
#
_cell.length_a   1.000
_cell.length_b   1.000
_cell.length_c   1.000
_cell.angle_alpha   90.00
_cell.angle_beta   90.00
_cell.angle_gamma   90.00
#
_symmetry.space_group_name_H-M   'P 1'
#
loop_
_entity.id
_entity.type
_entity.pdbx_description
1 polymer ?
#
loop_
_entity_poly.entity_id
_entity_poly.type
_entity_poly.pdbx_seq_one_letter_code
_entity_poly.pdbx_strand_id
1 'polypeptide(L)'
;MFARAGVQRKLSLETASAVAVCAMVQHGLGLAVVNPLTARACAGPQLVVRPLAFSIAFQVHMLLPLHRPADTGLPWLTAALEQEALSLLGHRR
;
A
#
# COMPACT_ATOMS: atom_id res chain seq x y z
N MET A 1 14.30 4.70 -10.73
CA MET A 1 14.59 4.82 -9.28
C MET A 1 15.88 4.06 -8.91
N PHE A 2 15.92 2.73 -8.96
CA PHE A 2 17.14 1.96 -8.66
C PHE A 2 18.38 2.38 -9.47
N ALA A 3 18.26 2.50 -10.81
CA ALA A 3 19.37 2.95 -11.66
C ALA A 3 19.92 4.34 -11.28
N ARG A 4 19.02 5.27 -10.91
CA ARG A 4 19.42 6.62 -10.44
C ARG A 4 20.15 6.60 -9.10
N ALA A 5 19.92 5.57 -8.29
CA ALA A 5 20.65 5.33 -7.04
C ALA A 5 21.90 4.46 -7.23
N GLY A 6 22.29 4.13 -8.47
CA GLY A 6 23.43 3.25 -8.75
C GLY A 6 23.20 1.78 -8.35
N VAL A 7 21.95 1.38 -8.07
CA VAL A 7 21.61 0.03 -7.63
C VAL A 7 21.24 -0.84 -8.82
N GLN A 8 22.02 -1.91 -9.04
CA GLN A 8 21.68 -2.96 -10.00
C GLN A 8 20.66 -3.91 -9.40
N ARG A 9 19.42 -3.87 -9.90
CA ARG A 9 18.33 -4.71 -9.40
C ARG A 9 18.30 -6.05 -10.13
N LYS A 10 18.36 -7.15 -9.38
CA LYS A 10 18.09 -8.50 -9.90
C LYS A 10 16.61 -8.86 -9.70
N LEU A 11 15.84 -8.92 -10.78
CA LEU A 11 14.45 -9.39 -10.75
C LEU A 11 14.42 -10.88 -11.13
N SER A 12 14.27 -11.76 -10.14
CA SER A 12 14.19 -13.21 -10.38
C SER A 12 12.76 -13.75 -10.39
N LEU A 13 11.83 -13.07 -9.73
CA LEU A 13 10.44 -13.48 -9.53
C LEU A 13 9.51 -12.28 -9.70
N GLU A 14 8.35 -12.50 -10.31
CA GLU A 14 7.31 -11.48 -10.47
C GLU A 14 5.91 -12.07 -10.29
N THR A 15 4.98 -11.21 -9.86
CA THR A 15 3.56 -11.55 -9.73
C THR A 15 2.75 -10.26 -9.81
N ALA A 16 1.49 -10.37 -10.25
CA ALA A 16 0.55 -9.27 -10.28
C ALA A 16 -0.10 -8.96 -8.91
N SER A 17 0.06 -9.85 -7.92
CA SER A 17 -0.57 -9.69 -6.60
C SER A 17 0.41 -9.18 -5.55
N ALA A 18 0.13 -8.01 -4.99
CA ALA A 18 0.93 -7.44 -3.91
C ALA A 18 0.92 -8.31 -2.63
N VAL A 19 -0.19 -9.02 -2.37
CA VAL A 19 -0.28 -9.98 -1.25
C VAL A 19 0.63 -11.19 -1.49
N ALA A 20 0.66 -11.71 -2.72
CA ALA A 20 1.56 -12.80 -3.09
C ALA A 20 3.03 -12.37 -2.97
N VAL A 21 3.36 -11.12 -3.32
CA VAL A 21 4.69 -10.55 -3.07
C VAL A 21 5.06 -10.62 -1.58
N CYS A 22 4.17 -10.18 -0.69
CA CYS A 22 4.44 -10.23 0.75
C CYS A 22 4.63 -11.67 1.26
N ALA A 23 3.82 -12.63 0.78
CA ALA A 23 4.00 -14.05 1.12
C ALA A 23 5.36 -14.59 0.63
N MET A 24 5.78 -14.26 -0.59
CA MET A 24 7.10 -14.66 -1.11
C MET A 24 8.25 -14.12 -0.25
N VAL A 25 8.15 -12.87 0.22
CA VAL A 25 9.14 -12.27 1.14
C VAL A 25 9.13 -12.98 2.49
N GLN A 26 7.96 -13.30 3.05
CA GLN A 26 7.83 -14.07 4.29
C GLN A 26 8.49 -15.46 4.19
N HIS A 27 8.43 -16.09 3.02
CA HIS A 27 9.12 -17.36 2.73
C HIS A 27 10.60 -17.21 2.34
N GLY A 28 11.19 -16.02 2.48
CA GLY A 28 12.62 -15.80 2.26
C GLY A 28 13.05 -15.68 0.79
N LEU A 29 12.11 -15.48 -0.14
CA LEU A 29 12.41 -15.40 -1.58
C LEU A 29 13.00 -14.04 -2.01
N GLY A 30 13.23 -13.11 -1.07
CA GLY A 30 13.88 -11.84 -1.32
C GLY A 30 13.28 -10.69 -0.50
N LEU A 31 13.26 -9.49 -1.10
CA LEU A 31 12.64 -8.29 -0.55
C LEU A 31 11.73 -7.63 -1.59
N ALA A 32 10.82 -6.79 -1.13
CA ALA A 32 9.93 -6.04 -2.01
C ALA A 32 9.71 -4.61 -1.51
N VAL A 33 9.46 -3.71 -2.46
CA VAL A 33 8.94 -2.37 -2.19
C VAL A 33 7.46 -2.40 -2.53
N VAL A 34 6.60 -2.20 -1.54
CA VAL A 34 5.14 -2.21 -1.68
C VAL A 34 4.55 -0.89 -1.22
N ASN A 35 3.31 -0.60 -1.62
CA ASN A 35 2.58 0.55 -1.11
C ASN A 35 2.32 0.40 0.40
N PRO A 36 2.14 1.53 1.14
CA PRO A 36 2.00 1.49 2.59
C PRO A 36 0.76 0.72 3.09
N LEU A 37 -0.32 0.63 2.31
CA LEU A 37 -1.52 -0.11 2.70
C LEU A 37 -1.25 -1.61 2.69
N THR A 38 -0.64 -2.12 1.63
CA THR A 38 -0.24 -3.54 1.55
C THR A 38 0.79 -3.87 2.63
N ALA A 39 1.79 -3.01 2.85
CA ALA A 39 2.78 -3.22 3.91
C ALA A 39 2.12 -3.39 5.28
N ARG A 40 1.11 -2.56 5.59
CA ARG A 40 0.35 -2.64 6.84
C ARG A 40 -0.52 -3.90 6.91
N ALA A 41 -1.23 -4.23 5.83
CA ALA A 41 -2.12 -5.39 5.80
C ALA A 41 -1.36 -6.72 5.92
N CYS A 42 -0.14 -6.80 5.40
CA CYS A 42 0.68 -8.01 5.44
C CYS A 42 1.72 -8.01 6.57
N ALA A 43 1.76 -6.95 7.40
CA ALA A 43 2.66 -6.89 8.53
C ALA A 43 2.39 -8.05 9.50
N GLY A 44 3.45 -8.65 10.02
CA GLY A 44 3.35 -9.76 10.96
C GLY A 44 4.72 -10.20 11.45
N PRO A 45 4.79 -11.18 12.37
CA PRO A 45 6.05 -11.57 13.02
C PRO A 45 7.15 -12.02 12.05
N GLN A 46 6.78 -12.53 10.87
CA GLN A 46 7.68 -13.07 9.86
C GLN A 46 8.01 -12.05 8.74
N LEU A 47 7.52 -10.82 8.84
CA LEU A 47 7.76 -9.77 7.83
C LEU A 47 8.20 -8.47 8.49
N VAL A 48 9.43 -8.05 8.22
CA VAL A 48 9.94 -6.76 8.66
C VAL A 48 9.56 -5.68 7.65
N VAL A 49 8.79 -4.69 8.10
CA VAL A 49 8.44 -3.51 7.31
C VAL A 49 9.38 -2.36 7.68
N ARG A 50 10.00 -1.73 6.68
CA ARG A 50 10.87 -0.55 6.88
C ARG A 50 10.49 0.58 5.93
N PRO A 51 10.43 1.83 6.42
CA PRO A 51 10.22 2.97 5.53
C PRO A 51 11.41 3.15 4.59
N LEU A 52 11.14 3.65 3.39
CA LEU A 52 12.19 4.11 2.49
C LEU A 52 12.81 5.40 3.04
N ALA A 53 14.10 5.63 2.78
CA ALA A 53 14.79 6.87 3.16
C ALA A 53 14.25 8.13 2.45
N PHE A 54 13.32 7.96 1.51
CA PHE A 54 12.64 9.03 0.79
C PHE A 54 11.18 8.63 0.56
N SER A 55 10.32 9.62 0.31
CA SER A 55 8.91 9.37 0.03
C SER A 55 8.62 9.19 -1.45
N ILE A 56 7.79 8.20 -1.77
CA ILE A 56 7.10 8.07 -3.06
C ILE A 56 5.63 8.32 -2.76
N ALA A 57 5.03 9.30 -3.44
CA ALA A 57 3.62 9.62 -3.22
C ALA A 57 2.74 8.42 -3.65
N PHE A 58 1.86 7.98 -2.75
CA PHE A 58 0.82 7.00 -3.03
C PHE A 58 -0.52 7.65 -2.73
N GLN A 59 -1.39 7.72 -3.74
CA GLN A 59 -2.67 8.40 -3.66
C GLN A 59 -3.81 7.39 -3.70
N VAL A 60 -4.82 7.61 -2.88
CA VAL A 60 -6.08 6.85 -2.87
C VAL A 60 -7.19 7.84 -3.16
N HIS A 61 -8.08 7.46 -4.07
CA HIS A 61 -9.20 8.31 -4.49
C HIS A 61 -10.51 7.59 -4.22
N MET A 62 -11.48 8.33 -3.70
CA MET A 62 -12.87 7.90 -3.63
C MET A 62 -13.59 8.38 -4.88
N LEU A 63 -14.20 7.48 -5.63
CA LEU A 63 -14.93 7.79 -6.84
C LEU A 63 -16.43 7.69 -6.58
N LEU A 64 -17.16 8.76 -6.87
CA LEU A 64 -18.60 8.84 -6.71
C LEU A 64 -19.30 8.90 -8.07
N PRO A 65 -20.43 8.18 -8.24
CA PRO A 65 -21.16 8.21 -9.51
C PRO A 65 -21.81 9.58 -9.72
N LEU A 66 -21.56 10.20 -10.87
CA LEU A 66 -22.12 11.53 -11.22
C LEU A 66 -23.58 11.47 -11.68
N HIS A 67 -24.03 10.34 -12.21
CA HIS A 67 -25.33 10.20 -12.90
C HIS A 67 -26.27 9.18 -12.26
N ARG A 68 -26.07 8.90 -10.96
CA ARG A 68 -26.94 8.02 -10.17
C ARG A 68 -27.45 8.81 -8.95
N PRO A 69 -28.73 8.70 -8.56
CA PRO A 69 -29.20 9.28 -7.32
C PRO A 69 -28.37 8.75 -6.14
N ALA A 70 -28.00 9.64 -5.22
CA ALA A 70 -27.18 9.29 -4.07
C ALA A 70 -27.92 8.27 -3.19
N ASP A 71 -27.22 7.20 -2.84
CA ASP A 71 -27.71 6.24 -1.85
C ASP A 71 -27.73 6.89 -0.46
N THR A 72 -28.69 6.53 0.37
CA THR A 72 -28.83 7.09 1.73
C THR A 72 -27.63 6.76 2.61
N GLY A 73 -26.94 5.65 2.37
CA GLY A 73 -25.73 5.24 3.07
C GLY A 73 -24.46 5.94 2.58
N LEU A 74 -24.50 6.68 1.46
CA LEU A 74 -23.31 7.28 0.88
C LEU A 74 -22.60 8.26 1.83
N PRO A 75 -23.28 9.21 2.50
CA PRO A 75 -22.61 10.14 3.41
C PRO A 75 -21.91 9.43 4.57
N TRP A 76 -22.55 8.39 5.13
CA TRP A 76 -21.95 7.59 6.21
C TRP A 76 -20.70 6.86 5.74
N LEU A 77 -20.77 6.19 4.58
CA LEU A 77 -19.64 5.43 4.06
C LEU A 77 -18.46 6.34 3.71
N THR A 78 -18.73 7.49 3.09
CA THR A 78 -17.70 8.50 2.80
C THR A 78 -17.01 8.98 4.07
N ALA A 79 -17.78 9.36 5.09
CA ALA A 79 -17.21 9.79 6.37
C ALA A 79 -16.37 8.70 7.06
N ALA A 80 -16.86 7.45 7.04
CA ALA A 80 -16.12 6.32 7.61
C ALA A 80 -14.80 6.05 6.88
N LEU A 81 -14.79 6.12 5.55
CA LEU A 81 -13.58 5.95 4.74
C LEU A 81 -12.58 7.10 4.93
N GLU A 82 -13.05 8.34 5.07
CA GLU A 82 -12.20 9.50 5.36
C GLU A 82 -11.56 9.42 6.75
N GLN A 83 -12.35 9.01 7.76
CA GLN A 83 -11.86 8.80 9.11
C GLN A 83 -10.78 7.72 9.15
N GLU A 84 -10.99 6.61 8.43
CA GLU A 84 -9.99 5.55 8.35
C GLU A 84 -8.74 6.05 7.61
N ALA A 85 -8.88 6.76 6.48
CA ALA A 85 -7.73 7.32 5.77
C ALA A 85 -6.88 8.25 6.65
N LEU A 86 -7.51 9.06 7.49
CA LEU A 86 -6.81 9.91 8.48
C LEU A 86 -6.08 9.09 9.54
N SER A 87 -6.71 8.02 10.05
CA SER A 87 -6.09 7.07 10.98
C SER A 87 -4.80 6.47 10.39
N LEU A 88 -4.81 6.22 9.07
CA LEU A 88 -3.67 5.65 8.37
C LEU A 88 -2.49 6.63 8.24
N LEU A 89 -2.77 7.93 8.12
CA LEU A 89 -1.76 8.98 7.98
C LEU A 89 -1.09 9.35 9.32
N GLY A 90 -1.79 9.23 10.44
CA GLY A 90 -1.28 9.57 11.78
C GLY A 90 -0.14 8.68 12.30
N HIS A 91 0.18 7.58 11.62
CA HIS A 91 1.27 6.67 11.98
C HIS A 91 2.61 6.97 11.29
N ARG A 92 2.74 8.10 10.58
CA ARG A 92 4.04 8.57 10.07
C ARG A 92 4.90 9.10 11.24
N ARG A 93 5.64 8.24 11.91
CA ARG A 93 6.85 8.61 12.66
C ARG A 93 8.08 8.08 11.95
#